data_AF-A0A2W5B5Q1-F1
#
_entry.id   AF-A0A2W5B5Q1-F1
#
_cell.length_a   1.000
_cell.length_b   1.000
_cell.length_c   1.000
_cell.angle_alpha   90.00
_cell.angle_beta   90.00
_cell.angle_gamma   90.00
#
_symmetry.space_group_name_H-M   'P 1'
#
loop_
_entity.id
_entity.type
_entity.pdbx_description
1 polymer ?
#
loop_
_entity_poly.entity_id
_entity_poly.type
_entity_poly.pdbx_seq_one_letter_code
_entity_poly.pdbx_strand_id
1 'polypeptide(L)' 'MAWCVVERPDGVDEIDIGSMSFDGGSLVLFSDAERHSPKAAYGPGGWLHWRWKETGLGEVRT' A
#
# COMPACT_ATOMS: atom_id res chain seq x y z
N MET A 1 11.26 5.32 -2.40
CA MET A 1 10.48 4.91 -1.21
C MET A 1 9.26 5.81 -1.15
N ALA A 2 8.07 5.22 -1.14
CA ALA A 2 6.80 5.94 -1.22
C ALA A 2 5.88 5.45 -0.09
N TRP A 3 5.24 6.40 0.59
CA TRP A 3 4.28 6.08 1.64
C TRP A 3 2.93 5.74 1.05
N CYS A 4 2.27 4.73 1.61
CA CYS A 4 0.88 4.41 1.30
C CYS A 4 0.02 4.44 2.57
N VAL A 5 -1.28 4.56 2.36
CA VAL A 5 -2.31 4.52 3.39
C VAL A 5 -3.22 3.33 3.11
N VAL A 6 -3.48 2.52 4.14
CA VAL A 6 -4.44 1.41 4.09
C VAL A 6 -5.52 1.65 5.14
N GLU A 7 -6.74 1.91 4.67
CA GLU A 7 -7.92 2.11 5.53
C GLU A 7 -8.69 0.80 5.65
N ARG A 8 -9.05 0.45 6.88
CA ARG A 8 -9.80 -0.75 7.26
C ARG A 8 -10.92 -0.37 8.23
N PRO A 9 -11.90 -1.24 8.47
CA PRO A 9 -12.97 -0.99 9.43
C PRO A 9 -12.47 -0.64 10.85
N ASP A 10 -11.31 -1.17 11.24
CA ASP A 10 -10.74 -1.07 12.59
C ASP A 10 -9.61 -0.04 12.71
N GLY A 11 -9.19 0.59 11.62
CA GLY A 11 -8.14 1.60 11.68
C GLY A 11 -7.50 1.93 10.34
N VAL A 12 -6.42 2.71 10.44
CA VAL A 12 -5.66 3.21 9.29
C VAL A 12 -4.18 2.93 9.53
N ASP A 13 -3.54 2.28 8.56
CA ASP A 13 -2.09 2.08 8.56
C ASP A 13 -1.43 3.04 7.57
N GLU A 14 -0.31 3.64 7.98
CA GLU A 14 0.58 4.37 7.07
C GLU A 14 1.92 3.63 6.97
N ILE A 15 2.27 3.19 5.76
CA ILE A 15 3.41 2.28 5.55
C ILE A 15 4.24 2.76 4.36
N ASP A 16 5.54 2.95 4.60
CA ASP A 16 6.52 3.16 3.52
C ASP A 16 6.77 1.85 2.76
N ILE A 17 6.56 1.85 1.44
CA ILE A 17 6.66 0.67 0.60
C ILE A 17 7.39 0.99 -0.70
N GLY A 18 7.96 -0.05 -1.32
CA GLY A 18 8.57 0.00 -2.65
C GLY A 18 7.60 -0.42 -3.75
N SER A 19 6.72 -1.38 -3.47
CA SER A 19 5.72 -1.87 -4.41
C SER A 19 4.54 -2.55 -3.70
N MET A 20 3.50 -2.89 -4.47
CA MET A 20 2.35 -3.64 -3.98
C MET A 20 1.92 -4.70 -5.01
N SER A 21 1.20 -5.72 -4.52
CA SER A 21 0.54 -6.74 -5.33
C SER A 21 -0.83 -7.03 -4.75
N PHE A 22 -1.79 -7.32 -5.62
CA PHE A 22 -3.09 -7.86 -5.21
C PHE A 22 -3.18 -9.29 -5.70
N ASP A 23 -3.23 -10.25 -4.79
CA ASP A 23 -3.23 -11.68 -5.10
C ASP A 23 -4.20 -12.44 -4.18
N GLY A 24 -5.02 -13.31 -4.77
CA GLY A 24 -5.99 -14.12 -4.02
C GLY A 24 -6.98 -13.33 -3.15
N GLY A 25 -7.29 -12.08 -3.53
CA GLY A 25 -8.14 -11.19 -2.74
C GLY A 25 -7.42 -10.50 -1.57
N SER A 26 -6.10 -10.65 -1.48
CA SER A 26 -5.27 -10.02 -0.46
C SER A 26 -4.43 -8.90 -1.07
N LEU A 27 -4.26 -7.81 -0.33
CA LEU A 27 -3.26 -6.78 -0.63
C LEU A 27 -1.94 -7.15 0.06
N VAL A 28 -0.86 -7.24 -0.70
CA VAL A 28 0.49 -7.49 -0.17
C VAL A 28 1.38 -6.30 -0.51
N LEU A 29 2.05 -5.77 0.50
CA LEU A 29 2.94 -4.62 0.40
C LEU A 29 4.38 -5.07 0.59
N PHE A 30 5.29 -4.54 -0.23
CA PHE A 30 6.70 -4.93 -0.23
C PHE A 30 7.59 -3.73 0.04
N SER A 31 8.74 -3.93 0.70
CA SER A 31 9.72 -2.85 0.89
C SER A 31 10.55 -2.55 -0.37
N ASP A 32 10.63 -3.50 -1.30
CA ASP A 32 11.37 -3.37 -2.56
C ASP A 32 10.46 -3.41 -3.80
N ALA A 33 11.00 -3.05 -4.96
CA ALA A 33 10.25 -2.98 -6.21
C ALA A 33 10.06 -4.36 -6.85
N GLU A 34 11.01 -5.27 -6.58
CA GLU A 34 11.10 -6.62 -7.14
C GLU A 34 10.14 -7.60 -6.45
N ARG A 35 9.50 -7.19 -5.35
CA ARG A 35 8.57 -7.97 -4.51
C ARG A 35 9.23 -9.16 -3.80
N HIS A 36 10.49 -9.00 -3.37
CA HIS A 36 11.21 -10.04 -2.62
C HIS A 36 10.99 -9.97 -1.11
N SER A 37 10.70 -8.78 -0.58
CA SER A 37 10.62 -8.53 0.86
C SER A 37 9.24 -8.03 1.26
N PRO A 38 8.31 -8.93 1.65
CA PRO A 38 7.00 -8.54 2.16
C PRO A 38 7.12 -7.74 3.45
N LYS A 39 6.37 -6.64 3.53
CA LYS A 39 6.33 -5.74 4.68
C LYS A 39 5.01 -5.82 5.43
N ALA A 40 3.90 -5.95 4.71
CA ALA A 40 2.56 -6.12 5.28
C ALA A 40 1.67 -6.89 4.32
N ALA A 41 0.65 -7.57 4.86
CA ALA A 41 -0.37 -8.25 4.07
C ALA A 41 -1.74 -8.07 4.72
N TYR A 42 -2.75 -7.86 3.89
CA TYR A 42 -4.14 -7.67 4.29
C TYR A 42 -4.99 -8.70 3.59
N GLY A 43 -5.58 -9.62 4.37
CA GLY A 43 -6.42 -10.69 3.84
C GLY A 43 -7.77 -10.18 3.32
N PRO A 44 -8.55 -11.04 2.64
CA PRO A 44 -9.85 -10.71 2.04
C PRO A 44 -10.99 -10.50 3.06
N GLY A 45 -10.67 -10.39 4.35
CA GLY A 45 -11.62 -10.33 5.46
C GLY A 45 -12.26 -8.96 5.60
N GLY A 46 -13.11 -8.57 4.65
CA GLY A 46 -13.83 -7.29 4.65
C GLY A 46 -13.37 -6.35 3.54
N TRP A 47 -13.64 -5.06 3.71
CA TRP A 47 -13.20 -4.03 2.78
C TRP A 47 -11.87 -3.42 3.25
N LEU A 48 -11.09 -2.94 2.27
CA LEU A 48 -9.99 -2.03 2.50
C LEU A 48 -9.99 -0.98 1.41
N HIS A 49 -9.53 0.23 1.74
CA HIS A 49 -9.16 1.22 0.74
C HIS A 49 -7.65 1.44 0.81
N TRP A 50 -7.02 1.43 -0.36
CA TRP A 50 -5.59 1.66 -0.49
C TRP A 50 -5.32 2.86 -1.40
N ARG A 51 -4.37 3.70 -0.99
CA ARG A 51 -3.88 4.81 -1.81
C ARG A 51 -2.42 5.11 -1.53
N TRP A 52 -1.73 5.66 -2.51
CA TRP A 52 -0.47 6.35 -2.25
C TRP A 52 -0.73 7.59 -1.40
N LYS A 53 0.16 7.85 -0.44
CA LYS A 53 0.16 9.10 0.31
C LYS A 53 0.79 10.14 -0.61
N GLU A 54 -0.04 11.07 -1.09
CA GLU A 54 0.46 12.24 -1.80
C GLU A 54 1.39 13.02 -0.86
N THR A 55 2.67 13.10 -1.23
CA THR A 55 3.55 14.12 -0.70
C THR A 55 3.16 15.39 -1.47
N GLY A 56 2.77 16.47 -0.78
CA GLY A 56 2.15 17.67 -1.37
C GLY A 56 2.99 18.49 -2.35
N LEU A 57 3.87 17.87 -3.12
CA LEU A 57 4.58 18.45 -4.26
C LEU A 57 3.79 18.10 -5.52
N GLY A 58 2.74 18.87 -5.79
CA GLY A 58 1.90 18.75 -6.98
C GLY A 58 2.65 19.09 -8.28
N GLU A 59 3.64 18.31 -8.66
CA GLU A 59 4.13 18.27 -10.04
C GLU A 59 3.55 17.04 -10.74
N VAL A 60 2.39 17.22 -11.35
CA VAL A 60 1.95 16.39 -12.48
C VAL A 60 2.83 16.78 -13.66
N ARG A 61 3.81 15.93 -14.01
CA ARG A 61 4.51 16.06 -15.30
C ARG A 61 3.69 15.33 -16.35
N THR A 62 3.17 16.11 -17.30
CA THR A 62 2.52 15.66 -18.55
C THR A 62 3.42 14.78 -19.38
#